data_AF-A0A354CMQ1-F1
#
_entry.id   AF-A0A354CMQ1-F1
#
_cell.length_a   1.000
_cell.length_b   1.000
_cell.length_c   1.000
_cell.angle_alpha   90.00
_cell.angle_beta   90.00
_cell.angle_gamma   90.00
#
_symmetry.space_group_name_H-M   'P 1'
#
loop_
_entity.id
_entity.type
_entity.pdbx_description
1 polymer ?
#
loop_
_entity_poly.entity_id
_entity_poly.type
_entity_poly.pdbx_seq_one_letter_code
_entity_poly.pdbx_strand_id
1 'polypeptide(L)'
;MMPIDRERSDADMNSLKRTKLAYSILSIVLIVIGIYLIIRPQTAMLTVCRVLGVVLMFYGIIRLLGYFSHDMYQLAFQFDLAMGIFSLVAGCIFLFRTEWIAELIPAFIGVIVLIDAVFKIQTSLDAKRFGISKWWLILILAVIAGALGAMLLVIPLKVVEFVMVLIGINLVIDGVLNFWVVHDTVRMIDSL
;
A
#
# COMPACT_ATOMS: atom_id res chain seq x y z
N MET A 1 -30.11 31.98 -24.40
CA MET A 1 -29.09 31.09 -23.83
C MET A 1 -28.25 31.91 -22.87
N MET A 2 -28.34 31.65 -21.56
CA MET A 2 -27.84 32.55 -20.52
C MET A 2 -26.31 32.41 -20.34
N PRO A 3 -25.61 33.49 -19.92
CA PRO A 3 -24.16 33.46 -19.65
C PRO A 3 -23.75 32.46 -18.55
N ILE A 4 -24.65 32.14 -17.61
CA ILE A 4 -24.44 31.16 -16.53
C ILE A 4 -24.27 29.73 -17.09
N ASP A 5 -24.93 29.40 -18.20
CA ASP A 5 -24.85 28.09 -18.84
C ASP A 5 -23.49 27.87 -19.53
N ARG A 6 -22.87 28.95 -20.01
CA ARG A 6 -21.54 28.95 -20.64
C ARG A 6 -20.42 28.82 -19.61
N GLU A 7 -20.45 29.60 -18.53
CA GLU A 7 -19.44 29.49 -17.46
C GLU A 7 -19.44 28.10 -16.81
N ARG A 8 -20.62 27.49 -16.64
CA ARG A 8 -20.75 26.12 -16.12
C ARG A 8 -20.21 25.06 -17.10
N SER A 9 -20.47 25.22 -18.39
CA SER A 9 -19.95 24.35 -19.46
C SER A 9 -18.42 24.46 -19.61
N ASP A 10 -17.86 25.67 -19.51
CA ASP A 10 -16.43 25.91 -19.60
C ASP A 10 -15.66 25.39 -18.37
N ALA A 11 -16.27 25.46 -17.18
CA ALA A 11 -15.73 24.87 -15.96
C ALA A 11 -15.68 23.34 -16.03
N ASP A 12 -16.73 22.69 -16.56
CA ASP A 12 -16.78 21.24 -16.77
C ASP A 12 -15.80 20.79 -17.87
N MET A 13 -15.64 21.55 -18.95
CA MET A 13 -14.67 21.25 -20.00
C MET A 13 -13.21 21.30 -19.48
N ASN A 14 -12.91 22.25 -18.59
CA ASN A 14 -11.57 22.39 -18.00
C ASN A 14 -11.28 21.34 -16.92
N SER A 15 -12.28 20.93 -16.13
CA SER A 15 -12.15 19.84 -15.15
C SER A 15 -11.96 18.48 -15.85
N LEU A 16 -12.65 18.24 -16.96
CA LEU A 16 -12.48 17.05 -17.81
C LEU A 16 -11.09 17.00 -18.45
N LYS A 17 -10.60 18.13 -18.99
CA LYS A 17 -9.23 18.21 -19.56
C LYS A 17 -8.14 17.96 -18.52
N ARG A 18 -8.28 18.51 -17.31
CA ARG A 18 -7.34 18.26 -16.20
C ARG A 18 -7.39 16.80 -15.73
N THR A 19 -8.58 16.21 -15.67
CA THR A 19 -8.75 14.80 -15.33
C THR A 19 -8.10 13.91 -16.38
N LYS A 20 -8.33 14.17 -17.67
CA LYS A 20 -7.67 13.47 -18.79
C LYS A 20 -6.15 13.57 -18.73
N LEU A 21 -5.61 14.77 -18.48
CA LEU A 21 -4.17 14.99 -18.36
C LEU A 21 -3.60 14.23 -17.16
N ALA A 22 -4.26 14.32 -15.99
CA ALA A 22 -3.83 13.65 -14.77
C ALA A 22 -3.83 12.12 -14.92
N TYR A 23 -4.88 11.54 -15.50
CA TYR A 23 -4.96 10.10 -15.76
C TYR A 23 -3.91 9.65 -16.79
N SER A 24 -3.68 10.42 -17.86
CA SER A 24 -2.65 10.09 -18.86
C SER A 24 -1.24 10.08 -18.26
N ILE A 25 -0.92 11.10 -17.44
CA ILE A 25 0.36 11.16 -16.72
C ILE A 25 0.48 9.98 -15.75
N LEU A 26 -0.59 9.68 -15.00
CA LEU A 26 -0.62 8.54 -14.08
C LEU A 26 -0.35 7.22 -14.81
N SER A 27 -0.99 6.98 -15.97
CA SER A 27 -0.76 5.78 -16.78
C SER A 27 0.70 5.64 -17.21
N ILE A 28 1.33 6.72 -17.69
CA ILE A 28 2.73 6.71 -18.10
C ILE A 28 3.63 6.41 -16.89
N VAL A 29 3.36 7.04 -15.74
CA VAL A 29 4.11 6.81 -14.49
C VAL A 29 3.99 5.36 -14.05
N LEU A 30 2.78 4.77 -14.07
CA LEU A 30 2.55 3.36 -13.72
C LEU A 30 3.35 2.41 -14.61
N ILE A 31 3.36 2.65 -15.94
CA ILE A 31 4.12 1.84 -16.88
C ILE A 31 5.63 1.94 -16.61
N VAL A 32 6.15 3.16 -16.43
CA VAL A 32 7.59 3.38 -16.17
C VAL A 32 8.03 2.73 -14.87
N ILE A 33 7.24 2.90 -13.80
CA ILE A 33 7.52 2.27 -12.50
C ILE A 33 7.43 0.74 -12.62
N GLY A 34 6.39 0.22 -13.29
CA GLY A 34 6.21 -1.21 -13.50
C GLY A 34 7.39 -1.85 -14.25
N ILE A 35 7.86 -1.22 -15.32
CA ILE A 35 9.05 -1.66 -16.07
C ILE A 35 10.29 -1.63 -15.17
N TYR A 36 10.48 -0.58 -14.37
CA TYR A 36 11.61 -0.49 -13.44
C TYR A 36 11.60 -1.63 -12.40
N LEU A 37 10.42 -1.98 -11.86
CA LEU A 37 10.23 -3.10 -10.94
C LEU A 37 10.58 -4.45 -11.57
N ILE A 38 10.27 -4.65 -12.85
CA ILE A 38 10.56 -5.89 -13.58
C ILE A 38 12.06 -6.05 -13.86
N ILE A 39 12.73 -4.98 -14.30
CA ILE A 39 14.15 -5.07 -14.72
C ILE A 39 15.07 -5.20 -13.50
N ARG A 40 14.77 -4.50 -12.40
CA ARG A 40 15.61 -4.50 -11.20
C ARG A 40 14.77 -4.70 -9.92
N PRO A 41 14.24 -5.91 -9.67
CA PRO A 41 13.36 -6.17 -8.52
C PRO A 41 14.07 -5.98 -7.18
N GLN A 42 15.34 -6.36 -7.09
CA GLN A 42 16.13 -6.20 -5.86
C GLN A 42 16.29 -4.72 -5.47
N THR A 43 16.69 -3.85 -6.42
CA THR A 43 16.79 -2.42 -6.14
C THR A 43 15.43 -1.78 -5.94
N ALA A 44 14.39 -2.25 -6.63
CA ALA A 44 13.03 -1.77 -6.41
C ALA A 44 12.56 -2.02 -4.97
N MET A 45 12.86 -3.20 -4.41
CA MET A 45 12.54 -3.53 -3.02
C MET A 45 13.26 -2.60 -2.04
N LEU A 46 14.55 -2.35 -2.26
CA LEU A 46 15.32 -1.40 -1.46
C LEU A 46 14.78 0.02 -1.59
N THR A 47 14.37 0.44 -2.79
CA THR A 47 13.74 1.75 -3.01
C THR A 47 12.44 1.87 -2.24
N VAL A 48 11.58 0.85 -2.24
CA VAL A 48 10.34 0.84 -1.45
C VAL A 48 10.64 1.00 0.04
N CYS A 49 11.61 0.25 0.56
CA CYS A 49 12.04 0.36 1.95
C CYS A 49 12.57 1.77 2.28
N ARG A 50 13.35 2.38 1.38
CA ARG A 50 13.84 3.76 1.56
C ARG A 50 12.71 4.78 1.54
N VAL A 51 11.79 4.67 0.58
CA VAL A 51 10.64 5.58 0.48
C VAL A 51 9.79 5.49 1.76
N LEU A 52 9.54 4.28 2.25
CA LEU A 52 8.86 4.08 3.54
C LEU A 52 9.63 4.73 4.70
N GLY A 53 10.95 4.60 4.73
CA GLY A 53 11.80 5.25 5.74
C GLY A 53 11.72 6.79 5.70
N VAL A 54 11.72 7.38 4.50
CA VAL A 54 11.55 8.83 4.30
C VAL A 54 10.17 9.28 4.77
N VAL A 55 9.11 8.57 4.40
CA VAL A 55 7.74 8.87 4.82
C VAL A 55 7.60 8.79 6.34
N LEU A 56 8.16 7.76 6.97
CA LEU A 56 8.20 7.60 8.43
C LEU A 56 8.95 8.76 9.11
N MET A 57 10.07 9.21 8.53
CA MET A 57 10.79 10.37 9.03
C MET A 57 9.93 11.64 8.96
N PHE A 58 9.32 11.93 7.80
CA PHE A 58 8.45 13.10 7.66
C PHE A 58 7.25 13.06 8.61
N TYR A 59 6.62 11.90 8.75
CA TYR A 59 5.53 11.69 9.69
C TYR A 59 5.98 11.98 11.14
N GLY A 60 7.14 11.47 11.53
CA GLY A 60 7.73 11.72 12.84
C GLY A 60 8.02 13.21 13.07
N ILE A 61 8.62 13.89 12.09
CA ILE A 61 8.89 15.34 12.15
C ILE A 61 7.59 16.14 12.33
N ILE A 62 6.55 15.85 11.52
CA ILE A 62 5.26 16.54 11.62
C ILE A 62 4.65 16.36 13.01
N ARG A 63 4.69 15.15 13.56
CA ARG A 63 4.19 14.88 14.93
C ARG A 63 5.01 15.59 16.01
N LEU A 64 6.33 15.64 15.87
CA LEU A 64 7.17 16.40 16.81
C LEU A 64 6.90 17.91 16.73
N LEU A 65 6.81 18.48 15.54
CA LEU A 65 6.49 19.91 15.36
C LEU A 65 5.11 20.25 15.93
N GLY A 66 4.11 19.38 15.71
CA GLY A 66 2.77 19.50 16.28
C GLY A 66 2.74 19.45 17.81
N TYR A 67 3.66 18.71 18.45
CA TYR A 67 3.80 18.72 19.90
C TYR A 67 4.37 20.04 20.45
N PHE A 68 5.33 20.64 19.73
CA PHE A 68 5.97 21.90 20.16
C PHE A 68 5.10 23.14 19.91
N SER A 69 4.23 23.11 18.89
CA SER A 69 3.21 24.14 18.65
C SER A 69 2.14 24.08 19.75
N HIS A 70 2.36 24.88 20.80
CA HIS A 70 1.50 25.03 21.96
C HIS A 70 0.04 25.35 21.60
N ASP A 71 -0.84 24.35 21.62
CA ASP A 71 -2.28 24.57 21.82
C ASP A 71 -2.89 23.49 22.74
N MET A 72 -3.32 23.94 23.92
CA MET A 72 -4.38 23.48 24.85
C MET A 72 -4.85 22.00 24.89
N TYR A 73 -4.06 20.99 24.48
CA TYR A 73 -4.45 19.56 24.45
C TYR A 73 -3.44 18.62 25.14
N GLN A 74 -2.75 19.11 26.18
CA GLN A 74 -1.61 18.45 26.83
C GLN A 74 -1.85 17.04 27.42
N LEU A 75 -3.10 16.58 27.55
CA LEU A 75 -3.41 15.23 28.07
C LEU A 75 -3.65 14.18 26.99
N ALA A 76 -4.05 14.56 25.77
CA ALA A 76 -4.26 13.65 24.64
C ALA A 76 -2.97 13.42 23.82
N PHE A 77 -1.97 14.29 23.98
CA PHE A 77 -0.78 14.37 23.11
C PHE A 77 0.47 13.63 23.62
N GLN A 78 0.44 13.00 24.80
CA GLN A 78 1.60 12.21 25.29
C GLN A 78 1.92 11.03 24.37
N PHE A 79 0.88 10.36 23.85
CA PHE A 79 1.06 9.29 22.86
C PHE A 79 1.63 9.82 21.54
N ASP A 80 1.37 11.08 21.21
CA ASP A 80 1.77 11.65 19.93
C ASP A 80 3.26 11.99 19.87
N LEU A 81 3.86 12.44 20.98
CA LEU A 81 5.31 12.60 21.10
C LEU A 81 6.03 11.25 20.99
N ALA A 82 5.61 10.25 21.79
CA ALA A 82 6.23 8.94 21.79
C ALA A 82 6.17 8.27 20.41
N MET A 83 5.02 8.35 19.74
CA MET A 83 4.84 7.89 18.36
C MET A 83 5.69 8.67 17.35
N GLY A 84 5.85 9.98 17.54
CA GLY A 84 6.73 10.81 16.71
C GLY A 84 8.20 10.40 16.82
N ILE A 85 8.69 10.20 18.04
CA ILE A 85 10.07 9.72 18.28
C ILE A 85 10.24 8.30 17.74
N PHE A 86 9.28 7.40 18.00
CA PHE A 86 9.32 6.03 17.51
C PHE A 86 9.37 5.97 15.98
N SER A 87 8.53 6.77 15.30
CA SER A 87 8.51 6.84 13.84
C SER A 87 9.78 7.46 13.24
N LEU A 88 10.39 8.46 13.90
CA LEU A 88 11.71 8.97 13.51
C LEU A 88 12.80 7.91 13.60
N VAL A 89 12.88 7.20 14.74
CA VAL A 89 13.86 6.13 14.95
C VAL A 89 13.65 5.01 13.93
N ALA A 90 12.40 4.59 13.72
CA ALA A 90 12.06 3.60 12.71
C ALA A 90 12.45 4.07 11.30
N GLY A 91 12.16 5.33 10.94
CA GLY A 91 12.55 5.92 9.67
C GLY A 91 14.07 5.91 9.44
N CYS A 92 14.85 6.29 10.46
CA CYS A 92 16.32 6.20 10.43
C CYS A 92 16.80 4.76 10.23
N ILE A 93 16.24 3.80 10.95
CA ILE A 93 16.58 2.38 10.80
C ILE A 93 16.29 1.91 9.35
N PHE A 94 15.13 2.26 8.80
CA PHE A 94 14.75 1.99 7.40
C PHE A 94 15.74 2.53 6.37
N LEU A 95 16.31 3.70 6.63
CA LEU A 95 17.27 4.34 5.72
C LEU A 95 18.70 3.81 5.87
N PHE A 96 19.18 3.59 7.09
CA PHE A 96 20.55 3.14 7.34
C PHE A 96 20.73 1.62 7.23
N ARG A 97 19.66 0.83 7.39
CA ARG A 97 19.68 -0.64 7.36
C ARG A 97 18.66 -1.22 6.39
N THR A 98 18.50 -0.59 5.22
CA THR A 98 17.52 -0.98 4.20
C THR A 98 17.60 -2.45 3.80
N GLU A 99 18.80 -3.00 3.62
CA GLU A 99 18.98 -4.41 3.21
C GLU A 99 18.49 -5.39 4.28
N TRP A 100 18.90 -5.16 5.54
CA TRP A 100 18.45 -5.99 6.66
C TRP A 100 16.93 -5.92 6.86
N ILE A 101 16.33 -4.76 6.66
CA ILE A 101 14.88 -4.58 6.80
C ILE A 101 14.13 -5.25 5.66
N ALA A 102 14.65 -5.15 4.44
CA ALA A 102 14.10 -5.86 3.29
C ALA A 102 14.04 -7.38 3.56
N GLU A 103 15.09 -7.95 4.14
CA GLU A 103 15.12 -9.37 4.55
C GLU A 103 14.13 -9.69 5.68
N LEU A 104 13.87 -8.75 6.58
CA LEU A 104 12.95 -8.94 7.70
C LEU A 104 11.47 -8.78 7.33
N ILE A 105 11.13 -8.02 6.29
CA ILE A 105 9.74 -7.77 5.91
C ILE A 105 8.93 -9.08 5.75
N PRO A 106 9.38 -10.08 4.99
CA PRO A 106 8.67 -11.35 4.87
C PRO A 106 8.49 -12.06 6.21
N ALA A 107 9.52 -12.02 7.07
CA ALA A 107 9.46 -12.62 8.39
C ALA A 107 8.42 -11.91 9.29
N PHE A 108 8.38 -10.58 9.28
CA PHE A 108 7.36 -9.80 9.99
C PHE A 108 5.94 -10.13 9.50
N ILE A 109 5.74 -10.19 8.18
CA ILE A 109 4.46 -10.59 7.59
C ILE A 109 4.12 -12.03 8.02
N GLY A 110 5.08 -12.95 8.00
CA GLY A 110 4.90 -14.33 8.45
C GLY A 110 4.44 -14.42 9.90
N VAL A 111 5.03 -13.63 10.80
CA VAL A 111 4.60 -13.56 12.22
C VAL A 111 3.16 -13.04 12.34
N ILE A 112 2.80 -11.98 11.60
CA ILE A 112 1.43 -11.44 11.61
C ILE A 112 0.43 -12.49 11.10
N VAL A 113 0.76 -13.19 10.02
CA VAL A 113 -0.07 -14.27 9.46
C VAL A 113 -0.21 -15.44 10.44
N LEU A 114 0.84 -15.79 11.17
CA LEU A 114 0.78 -16.82 12.21
C LEU A 114 -0.14 -16.41 13.37
N ILE A 115 -0.04 -15.16 13.83
CA ILE A 115 -0.93 -14.62 14.87
C ILE A 115 -2.39 -14.66 14.39
N ASP A 116 -2.66 -14.22 13.16
CA ASP A 116 -3.99 -14.29 12.54
C ASP A 116 -4.50 -15.74 12.41
N ALA A 117 -3.65 -16.68 12.02
CA ALA A 117 -3.99 -18.10 11.96
C ALA A 117 -4.38 -18.64 13.35
N VAL A 118 -3.68 -18.24 14.42
CA VAL A 118 -4.03 -18.61 15.80
C VAL A 118 -5.41 -18.06 16.18
N PHE A 119 -5.72 -16.80 15.85
CA PHE A 119 -7.05 -16.23 16.08
C PHE A 119 -8.15 -16.96 15.29
N LYS A 120 -7.88 -17.39 14.05
CA LYS A 120 -8.81 -18.18 13.24
C LYS A 120 -9.02 -19.59 13.79
N ILE A 121 -7.99 -20.21 14.36
CA ILE A 121 -8.14 -21.49 15.07
C ILE A 121 -9.08 -21.31 16.27
N GLN A 122 -8.89 -20.26 17.07
CA GLN A 122 -9.81 -19.95 18.18
C GLN A 122 -11.25 -19.76 17.67
N THR A 123 -11.42 -18.98 16.61
CA THR A 123 -12.71 -18.75 15.96
C THR A 123 -13.36 -20.06 15.47
N SER A 124 -12.57 -21.01 14.96
CA SER A 124 -13.08 -22.33 14.54
C SER A 124 -13.59 -23.18 15.71
N LEU A 125 -12.92 -23.10 16.86
CA LEU A 125 -13.31 -23.81 18.08
C LEU A 125 -14.59 -23.20 18.68
N ASP A 126 -14.71 -21.87 18.66
CA ASP A 126 -15.93 -21.19 19.05
C ASP A 126 -17.07 -21.52 18.09
N ALA A 127 -16.84 -21.52 16.78
CA ALA A 127 -17.82 -21.94 15.78
C ALA A 127 -18.33 -23.37 16.02
N LYS A 128 -17.44 -24.29 16.43
CA LYS A 128 -17.82 -25.66 16.84
C LYS A 128 -18.74 -25.63 18.06
N ARG A 129 -18.44 -24.80 19.06
CA ARG A 129 -19.27 -24.65 20.28
C ARG A 129 -20.65 -24.06 19.99
N PHE A 130 -20.74 -23.13 19.03
CA PHE A 130 -22.00 -22.55 18.57
C PHE A 130 -22.81 -23.44 17.62
N GLY A 131 -22.34 -24.66 17.32
CA GLY A 131 -23.07 -25.62 16.48
C GLY A 131 -22.98 -25.36 14.97
N ILE A 132 -22.04 -24.54 14.51
CA ILE A 132 -21.84 -24.27 13.07
C ILE A 132 -21.29 -25.54 12.40
N SER A 133 -22.07 -26.15 11.51
CA SER A 133 -21.72 -27.41 10.81
C SER A 133 -20.39 -27.34 10.05
N LYS A 134 -20.01 -26.16 9.52
CA LYS A 134 -18.81 -25.95 8.69
C LYS A 134 -17.55 -25.54 9.46
N TRP A 135 -17.50 -25.73 10.79
CA TRP A 135 -16.34 -25.34 11.62
C TRP A 135 -15.00 -25.96 11.17
N TRP A 136 -15.04 -27.19 10.66
CA TRP A 136 -13.85 -27.89 10.13
C TRP A 136 -13.21 -27.18 8.94
N LEU A 137 -13.99 -26.50 8.08
CA LEU A 137 -13.44 -25.73 6.95
C LEU A 137 -12.63 -24.54 7.45
N ILE A 138 -13.10 -23.85 8.49
CA ILE A 138 -12.39 -22.73 9.12
C ILE A 138 -11.07 -23.23 9.71
N LEU A 139 -11.09 -24.37 10.39
CA LEU A 139 -9.89 -25.00 10.95
C LEU A 139 -8.86 -25.34 9.85
N ILE A 140 -9.29 -26.01 8.78
CA ILE A 140 -8.40 -26.41 7.67
C ILE A 140 -7.77 -25.17 7.02
N LEU A 141 -8.57 -24.14 6.73
CA LEU A 141 -8.06 -22.89 6.15
C LEU A 141 -7.10 -22.17 7.10
N ALA A 142 -7.37 -22.18 8.40
CA ALA A 142 -6.47 -21.59 9.40
C ALA A 142 -5.13 -22.34 9.48
N VAL A 143 -5.13 -23.67 9.40
CA VAL A 143 -3.89 -24.48 9.37
C VAL A 143 -3.10 -24.22 8.10
N ILE A 144 -3.75 -24.14 6.93
CA ILE A 144 -3.09 -23.81 5.66
C ILE A 144 -2.48 -22.41 5.74
N ALA A 145 -3.24 -21.42 6.23
CA ALA A 145 -2.74 -20.06 6.41
C ALA A 145 -1.54 -20.00 7.37
N GLY A 146 -1.60 -20.74 8.49
CA GLY A 146 -0.49 -20.85 9.43
C GLY A 146 0.75 -21.51 8.81
N ALA A 147 0.58 -22.55 8.01
CA ALA A 147 1.69 -23.20 7.30
C ALA A 147 2.35 -22.25 6.29
N LEU A 148 1.54 -21.49 5.54
CA LEU A 148 2.05 -20.45 4.63
C LEU A 148 2.78 -19.33 5.41
N GLY A 149 2.23 -18.87 6.53
CA GLY A 149 2.87 -17.90 7.42
C GLY A 149 4.21 -18.38 7.97
N ALA A 150 4.33 -19.65 8.35
CA ALA A 150 5.59 -20.26 8.76
C ALA A 150 6.60 -20.33 7.61
N MET A 151 6.15 -20.65 6.39
CA MET A 151 6.99 -20.66 5.19
C MET A 151 7.57 -19.26 4.89
N LEU A 152 6.82 -18.19 5.15
CA LEU A 152 7.29 -16.82 4.99
C LEU A 152 8.48 -16.47 5.90
N LEU A 153 8.64 -17.13 7.06
CA LEU A 153 9.76 -16.89 7.98
C LEU A 153 11.11 -17.34 7.43
N VAL A 154 11.11 -18.31 6.52
CA VAL A 154 12.33 -18.93 5.96
C VAL A 154 12.45 -18.67 4.46
N ILE A 155 11.63 -17.76 3.92
CA ILE A 155 11.55 -17.54 2.48
C ILE A 155 12.81 -16.83 1.97
N PRO A 156 13.43 -17.30 0.87
CA PRO A 156 14.60 -16.65 0.34
C PRO A 156 14.22 -15.34 -0.35
N LEU A 157 15.12 -14.36 -0.33
CA LEU A 157 14.94 -13.05 -0.97
C LEU A 157 14.50 -13.16 -2.45
N LYS A 158 14.96 -14.19 -3.17
CA LYS A 158 14.55 -14.45 -4.57
C LYS A 158 13.03 -14.57 -4.76
N VAL A 159 12.30 -15.10 -3.77
CA VAL A 159 10.84 -15.19 -3.86
C VAL A 159 10.22 -13.80 -3.71
N VAL A 160 10.78 -12.95 -2.87
CA VAL A 160 10.32 -11.56 -2.73
C VAL A 160 10.59 -10.77 -3.99
N GLU A 161 11.75 -10.98 -4.63
CA GLU A 161 12.06 -10.41 -5.94
C GLU A 161 11.05 -10.85 -7.00
N PHE A 162 10.67 -12.13 -7.01
CA PHE A 162 9.64 -12.64 -7.91
C PHE A 162 8.29 -11.95 -7.70
N VAL A 163 7.89 -11.74 -6.44
CA VAL A 163 6.67 -10.98 -6.12
C VAL A 163 6.76 -9.53 -6.62
N MET A 164 7.92 -8.88 -6.49
CA MET A 164 8.13 -7.52 -7.03
C MET A 164 8.00 -7.47 -8.56
N VAL A 165 8.47 -8.50 -9.27
CA VAL A 165 8.27 -8.62 -10.72
C VAL A 165 6.78 -8.75 -11.05
N LEU A 166 6.03 -9.59 -10.31
CA LEU A 166 4.58 -9.73 -10.51
C LEU A 166 3.83 -8.42 -10.26
N ILE A 167 4.21 -7.67 -9.23
CA ILE A 167 3.66 -6.33 -8.97
C ILE A 167 3.99 -5.39 -10.13
N GLY A 168 5.22 -5.43 -10.63
CA GLY A 168 5.64 -4.66 -11.81
C GLY A 168 4.81 -4.97 -13.06
N ILE A 169 4.55 -6.26 -13.33
CA ILE A 169 3.69 -6.71 -14.44
C ILE A 169 2.27 -6.16 -14.26
N ASN A 170 1.69 -6.28 -13.07
CA ASN A 170 0.36 -5.73 -12.78
C ASN A 170 0.31 -4.21 -13.00
N LEU A 171 1.32 -3.48 -12.54
CA LEU A 171 1.41 -2.02 -12.76
C LEU A 171 1.47 -1.64 -14.24
N VAL A 172 2.20 -2.41 -15.05
CA VAL A 172 2.23 -2.19 -16.50
C VAL A 172 0.85 -2.45 -17.11
N ILE A 173 0.20 -3.55 -16.74
CA ILE A 173 -1.15 -3.89 -17.21
C ILE A 173 -2.14 -2.78 -16.83
N ASP A 174 -2.16 -2.37 -15.56
CA ASP A 174 -3.03 -1.30 -15.07
C ASP A 174 -2.76 0.04 -15.77
N GLY A 175 -1.49 0.37 -16.02
CA GLY A 175 -1.11 1.56 -16.77
C GLY A 175 -1.61 1.53 -18.23
N VAL A 176 -1.50 0.38 -18.89
CA VAL A 176 -2.02 0.19 -20.27
C VAL A 176 -3.55 0.25 -20.29
N LEU A 177 -4.22 -0.40 -19.33
CA LEU A 177 -5.68 -0.36 -19.20
C LEU A 177 -6.18 1.06 -18.94
N ASN A 178 -5.55 1.79 -18.01
CA ASN A 178 -5.90 3.17 -17.73
C ASN A 178 -5.69 4.07 -18.96
N PHE A 179 -4.62 3.86 -19.73
CA PHE A 179 -4.41 4.57 -20.98
C PHE A 179 -5.52 4.27 -22.01
N TRP A 180 -5.95 3.01 -22.11
CA TRP A 180 -7.00 2.59 -23.02
C TRP A 180 -8.37 3.16 -22.63
N VAL A 181 -8.72 3.13 -21.33
CA VAL A 181 -9.95 3.74 -20.80
C VAL A 181 -10.00 5.24 -21.08
N VAL A 182 -8.88 5.96 -20.90
CA VAL A 182 -8.79 7.38 -21.24
C VAL A 182 -9.05 7.60 -22.74
N HIS A 183 -8.50 6.75 -23.62
CA HIS A 183 -8.71 6.86 -25.06
C HIS A 183 -10.17 6.59 -25.47
N ASP A 184 -10.81 5.55 -24.91
CA ASP A 184 -12.20 5.22 -25.24
C ASP A 184 -13.23 6.18 -24.62
N THR A 185 -12.96 6.71 -23.43
CA THR A 185 -13.80 7.76 -22.83
C THR A 185 -13.81 9.02 -23.69
N VAL A 186 -12.66 9.37 -24.28
CA VAL A 186 -12.55 10.51 -25.21
C VAL A 186 -13.36 10.26 -26.47
N ARG A 187 -13.32 9.04 -27.03
CA ARG A 187 -14.15 8.69 -28.19
C ARG A 187 -15.64 8.76 -27.91
N MET A 188 -16.08 8.42 -26.70
CA MET A 188 -17.49 8.55 -26.32
C MET A 188 -17.94 10.00 -26.18
N ILE A 189 -17.12 10.86 -25.56
CA ILE A 189 -17.43 12.29 -25.39
C ILE A 189 -17.45 13.01 -26.75
N ASP A 190 -16.54 12.66 -27.67
CA ASP A 190 -16.52 13.25 -29.02
C ASP A 190 -17.69 12.74 -29.91
N SER A 191 -18.40 11.68 -29.50
CA SER A 191 -19.54 11.09 -30.23
C SER A 191 -20.93 11.55 -29.72
N LEU A 192 -20.97 12.34 -28.64
CA LEU A 192 -22.17 12.94 -28.04
C LEU A 192 -22.31 14.41 -28.46
#